data_AF-A0A0F3GJ64-F1
#
_entry.id   AF-A0A0F3GJ64-F1
#
_cell.length_a   1.000
_cell.length_b   1.000
_cell.length_c   1.000
_cell.angle_alpha   90.00
_cell.angle_beta   90.00
_cell.angle_gamma   90.00
#
_symmetry.space_group_name_H-M   'P 1'
#
loop_
_entity.id
_entity.type
_entity.pdbx_description
1 polymer ?
#
loop_
_entity_poly.entity_id
_entity_poly.type
_entity_poly.pdbx_seq_one_letter_code
_entity_poly.pdbx_strand_id
1 'polypeptide(L)'
;MPGDMWQKFANLKTLYAYMYAQPGKKLLFMGSEFGQWKEWNVDTSLDWHLTDHEPHRKLMDFVRDLNNIYKTERAFYEVDFDHQGFEWIDFGDYANSIVSFIRKAKDPDDFIVCVFNFTPVSRTNYRVGVPKGGFYKELLNSDSERFWGSNVGNWGGFNADDVWWQGKPFSLNLNIPPLGAVFMKPYREEVVTITEADIKEQQAKELQAAKEAKELQAAKEARELQAAKEAKELQAAKEAKELQAAKEAKELATENTANLKTAPAEKTVTSQIKPTEKK
;
A
#
# COMPACT_ATOMS: atom_id res chain seq x y z
N MET A 1 -22.52 8.72 25.49
CA MET A 1 -21.40 9.67 25.69
C MET A 1 -21.94 11.09 25.91
N PRO A 2 -21.40 11.86 26.87
CA PRO A 2 -21.76 13.28 27.09
C PRO A 2 -21.17 14.19 26.01
N GLY A 3 -21.62 15.45 25.98
CA GLY A 3 -21.08 16.47 25.09
C GLY A 3 -21.77 16.58 23.72
N ASP A 4 -21.17 17.39 22.85
CA ASP A 4 -21.59 17.53 21.45
C ASP A 4 -21.24 16.28 20.61
N MET A 5 -21.59 16.28 19.32
CA MET A 5 -21.33 15.15 18.44
C MET A 5 -19.84 14.79 18.39
N TRP A 6 -18.96 15.80 18.36
CA TRP A 6 -17.52 15.59 18.35
C TRP A 6 -17.02 14.90 19.61
N GLN A 7 -17.42 15.42 20.76
CA GLN A 7 -17.09 14.87 22.07
C GLN A 7 -17.64 13.45 22.24
N LYS A 8 -18.82 13.14 21.69
CA LYS A 8 -19.38 11.77 21.74
C LYS A 8 -18.50 10.75 21.02
N PHE A 9 -18.02 11.07 19.81
CA PHE A 9 -17.10 10.20 19.08
C PHE A 9 -15.72 10.14 19.73
N ALA A 10 -15.19 11.27 20.23
CA ALA A 10 -13.91 11.30 20.95
C ALA A 10 -13.94 10.39 22.20
N ASN A 11 -14.99 10.50 23.02
CA ASN A 11 -15.21 9.61 24.16
C ASN A 11 -15.27 8.13 23.74
N LEU A 12 -15.98 7.82 22.66
CA LEU A 12 -16.12 6.45 22.18
C LEU A 12 -14.77 5.85 21.74
N LYS A 13 -13.98 6.60 20.97
CA LYS A 13 -12.64 6.19 20.54
C LYS A 13 -11.72 5.98 21.76
N THR A 14 -11.78 6.88 22.73
CA THR A 14 -10.97 6.77 23.96
C THR A 14 -11.39 5.60 24.83
N LEU A 15 -12.69 5.32 24.95
CA LEU A 15 -13.18 4.11 25.62
C LEU A 15 -12.67 2.85 24.92
N TYR A 16 -12.72 2.79 23.59
CA TYR A 16 -12.24 1.62 22.84
C TYR A 16 -10.73 1.45 22.96
N ALA A 17 -9.95 2.52 22.81
CA ALA A 17 -8.51 2.46 23.05
C ALA A 17 -8.20 1.96 24.46
N TYR A 18 -8.90 2.47 25.48
CA TYR A 18 -8.75 2.03 26.86
C TYR A 18 -9.11 0.55 27.04
N MET A 19 -10.26 0.12 26.49
CA MET A 19 -10.70 -1.27 26.50
C MET A 19 -9.67 -2.21 25.85
N TYR A 20 -9.08 -1.78 24.73
CA TYR A 20 -8.07 -2.57 23.99
C TYR A 20 -6.73 -2.62 24.71
N ALA A 21 -6.33 -1.53 25.37
CA ALA A 21 -5.08 -1.47 26.12
C ALA A 21 -5.14 -2.17 27.49
N GLN A 22 -6.32 -2.27 28.12
CA GLN A 22 -6.49 -3.02 29.37
C GLN A 22 -6.14 -4.51 29.20
N PRO A 23 -5.66 -5.23 30.23
CA PRO A 23 -5.46 -6.67 30.15
C PRO A 23 -6.77 -7.42 29.90
N GLY A 24 -6.71 -8.48 29.09
CA GLY A 24 -7.85 -9.36 28.79
C GLY A 24 -8.31 -9.28 27.33
N LYS A 25 -9.14 -10.24 26.90
CA LYS A 25 -9.56 -10.34 25.49
C LYS A 25 -10.73 -9.41 25.17
N LYS A 26 -10.86 -9.05 23.89
CA LYS A 26 -11.75 -7.98 23.43
C LYS A 26 -13.00 -8.56 22.76
N LEU A 27 -14.14 -7.99 23.09
CA LEU A 27 -15.41 -8.29 22.44
C LEU A 27 -16.17 -6.99 22.27
N LEU A 28 -16.65 -6.75 21.05
CA LEU A 28 -17.47 -5.59 20.71
C LEU A 28 -18.67 -6.08 19.90
N PHE A 29 -19.88 -5.65 20.27
CA PHE A 29 -21.10 -6.06 19.59
C PHE A 29 -21.32 -5.25 18.31
N MET A 30 -21.91 -5.89 17.30
CA MET A 30 -22.17 -5.29 15.98
C MET A 30 -22.97 -3.99 16.08
N GLY A 31 -22.65 -3.01 15.24
CA GLY A 31 -23.21 -1.66 15.30
C GLY A 31 -22.36 -0.69 16.13
N SER A 32 -21.57 -1.19 17.07
CA SER A 32 -20.72 -0.34 17.93
C SER A 32 -19.51 0.19 17.16
N GLU A 33 -18.97 -0.59 16.21
CA GLU A 33 -17.77 -0.29 15.43
C GLU A 33 -17.90 0.93 14.51
N PHE A 34 -19.13 1.27 14.12
CA PHE A 34 -19.43 2.48 13.35
C PHE A 34 -20.28 3.46 14.15
N GLY A 35 -20.58 3.20 15.42
CA GLY A 35 -21.29 4.14 16.30
C GLY A 35 -22.75 4.32 15.92
N GLN A 36 -23.50 3.22 15.81
CA GLN A 36 -24.95 3.27 15.62
C GLN A 36 -25.63 4.11 16.72
N TRP A 37 -26.52 5.01 16.30
CA TRP A 37 -27.20 5.93 17.23
C TRP A 37 -28.37 5.30 17.97
N LYS A 38 -29.18 4.52 17.26
CA LYS A 38 -30.32 3.82 17.85
C LYS A 38 -29.85 2.60 18.60
N GLU A 39 -30.58 2.26 19.65
CA GLU A 39 -30.42 0.97 20.31
C GLU A 39 -30.60 -0.17 19.32
N TRP A 40 -29.91 -1.27 19.57
CA TRP A 40 -30.04 -2.47 18.74
C TRP A 40 -31.45 -3.03 18.87
N ASN A 41 -32.05 -3.34 17.73
CA ASN A 41 -33.35 -3.99 17.65
C ASN A 41 -33.22 -5.27 16.82
N VAL A 42 -33.66 -6.39 17.40
CA VAL A 42 -33.61 -7.72 16.78
C VAL A 42 -34.50 -7.84 15.54
N ASP A 43 -35.56 -7.05 15.45
CA ASP A 43 -36.53 -7.08 14.34
C ASP A 43 -36.06 -6.29 13.11
N THR A 44 -34.98 -5.52 13.22
CA THR A 44 -34.48 -4.64 12.16
C THR A 44 -33.01 -4.88 11.88
N SER A 45 -32.58 -4.58 10.65
CA SER A 45 -31.16 -4.54 10.33
C SER A 45 -30.46 -3.39 11.05
N LEU A 46 -29.13 -3.47 11.15
CA LEU A 46 -28.31 -2.34 11.56
C LEU A 46 -28.49 -1.14 10.62
N ASP A 47 -28.24 0.06 11.14
CA ASP A 47 -28.39 1.33 10.41
C ASP A 47 -27.19 1.57 9.46
N TRP A 48 -27.03 0.71 8.44
CA TRP A 48 -25.88 0.73 7.51
C TRP A 48 -25.71 2.05 6.73
N HIS A 49 -26.80 2.78 6.50
CA HIS A 49 -26.78 4.11 5.87
C HIS A 49 -25.90 5.11 6.64
N LEU A 50 -25.65 4.90 7.94
CA LEU A 50 -24.75 5.75 8.72
C LEU A 50 -23.31 5.71 8.19
N THR A 51 -22.90 4.61 7.55
CA THR A 51 -21.56 4.47 6.97
C THR A 51 -21.32 5.39 5.76
N ASP A 52 -22.36 6.03 5.23
CA ASP A 52 -22.24 7.04 4.18
C ASP A 52 -21.86 8.42 4.75
N HIS A 53 -21.85 8.57 6.08
CA HIS A 53 -21.40 9.78 6.76
C HIS A 53 -19.95 9.67 7.24
N GLU A 54 -19.21 10.76 7.10
CA GLU A 54 -17.78 10.79 7.41
C GLU A 54 -17.43 10.37 8.84
N PRO A 55 -18.09 10.88 9.91
CA PRO A 55 -17.72 10.51 11.28
C PRO A 55 -17.79 9.00 11.56
N HIS A 56 -18.81 8.34 11.00
CA HIS A 56 -19.03 6.91 11.14
C HIS A 56 -17.98 6.10 10.37
N ARG A 57 -17.60 6.52 9.15
CA ARG A 57 -16.48 5.90 8.42
C ARG A 57 -15.17 6.01 9.16
N LYS A 58 -14.87 7.19 9.68
CA LYS A 58 -13.62 7.48 10.40
C LYS A 58 -13.53 6.71 11.71
N LEU A 59 -14.66 6.44 12.36
CA LEU A 59 -14.73 5.53 13.51
C LEU A 59 -14.46 4.07 13.11
N MET A 60 -15.02 3.59 11.99
CA MET A 60 -14.69 2.26 11.49
C MET A 60 -13.20 2.12 11.15
N ASP A 61 -12.62 3.14 10.52
CA ASP A 61 -11.17 3.17 10.24
C ASP A 61 -10.35 3.14 11.54
N PHE A 62 -10.80 3.84 12.58
CA PHE A 62 -10.19 3.76 13.91
C PHE A 62 -10.25 2.36 14.49
N VAL A 63 -11.42 1.70 14.47
CA VAL A 63 -11.58 0.33 14.98
C VAL A 63 -10.76 -0.66 14.15
N ARG A 64 -10.66 -0.48 12.83
CA ARG A 64 -9.81 -1.29 11.95
C ARG A 64 -8.34 -1.19 12.37
N ASP A 65 -7.84 0.04 12.51
CA ASP A 65 -6.46 0.29 12.90
C ASP A 65 -6.16 -0.18 14.32
N LEU A 66 -7.09 0.01 15.26
CA LEU A 66 -6.96 -0.48 16.63
C LEU A 66 -6.86 -2.01 16.67
N ASN A 67 -7.65 -2.72 15.84
CA ASN A 67 -7.53 -4.17 15.70
C ASN A 67 -6.21 -4.59 15.05
N ASN A 68 -5.71 -3.82 14.07
CA ASN A 68 -4.40 -4.09 13.47
C ASN A 68 -3.29 -3.96 14.51
N ILE A 69 -3.28 -2.86 15.27
CA ILE A 69 -2.34 -2.64 16.38
C ILE A 69 -2.43 -3.78 17.39
N TYR A 70 -3.64 -4.17 17.80
CA TYR A 70 -3.82 -5.28 18.74
C TYR A 70 -3.24 -6.60 18.23
N LYS A 71 -3.29 -6.86 16.92
CA LYS A 71 -2.75 -8.09 16.33
C LYS A 71 -1.23 -8.03 16.14
N THR A 72 -0.68 -6.86 15.77
CA THR A 72 0.76 -6.70 15.50
C THR A 72 1.56 -6.59 16.79
N GLU A 73 1.00 -5.92 17.81
CA GLU A 73 1.70 -5.61 19.04
C GLU A 73 1.48 -6.69 20.11
N ARG A 74 2.50 -7.53 20.30
CA ARG A 74 2.52 -8.65 21.24
C ARG A 74 2.22 -8.23 22.68
N ALA A 75 2.65 -7.04 23.08
CA ALA A 75 2.42 -6.45 24.40
C ALA A 75 0.93 -6.39 24.80
N PHE A 76 0.00 -6.34 23.84
CA PHE A 76 -1.43 -6.26 24.14
C PHE A 76 -2.11 -7.61 24.41
N TYR A 77 -1.49 -8.75 24.07
CA TYR A 77 -2.17 -10.05 24.16
C TYR A 77 -1.35 -11.20 24.72
N GLU A 78 -0.02 -11.13 24.74
CA GLU A 78 0.81 -12.26 25.16
C GLU A 78 0.74 -12.55 26.66
N VAL A 79 0.71 -11.51 27.48
CA VAL A 79 0.82 -11.57 28.94
C VAL A 79 -0.40 -10.89 29.57
N ASP A 80 -1.61 -11.28 29.16
CA ASP A 80 -2.85 -10.69 29.68
C ASP A 80 -3.26 -11.18 31.08
N PHE A 81 -2.86 -12.41 31.42
CA PHE A 81 -3.33 -13.11 32.63
C PHE A 81 -2.24 -13.24 33.71
N ASP A 82 -1.20 -12.42 33.62
CA ASP A 82 -0.10 -12.37 34.57
C ASP A 82 0.18 -10.90 34.93
N HIS A 83 0.54 -10.65 36.18
CA HIS A 83 0.86 -9.33 36.69
C HIS A 83 2.06 -8.69 35.97
N GLN A 84 2.93 -9.48 35.34
CA GLN A 84 4.11 -8.98 34.62
C GLN A 84 3.74 -8.20 33.34
N GLY A 85 2.57 -8.46 32.75
CA GLY A 85 2.14 -7.86 31.48
C GLY A 85 1.54 -6.47 31.59
N PHE A 86 1.36 -5.96 32.82
CA PHE A 86 0.73 -4.68 33.10
C PHE A 86 1.44 -3.97 34.27
N GLU A 87 1.70 -2.68 34.11
CA GLU A 87 2.28 -1.86 35.17
C GLU A 87 1.72 -0.44 35.11
N TRP A 88 1.19 0.07 36.23
CA TRP A 88 0.79 1.47 36.30
C TRP A 88 2.01 2.40 36.21
N ILE A 89 1.86 3.51 35.49
CA ILE A 89 2.79 4.64 35.56
C ILE A 89 2.22 5.65 36.56
N ASP A 90 1.00 6.12 36.28
CA ASP A 90 0.28 7.04 37.15
C ASP A 90 -1.23 6.84 37.00
N PHE A 91 -1.90 6.66 38.14
CA PHE A 91 -3.35 6.60 38.28
C PHE A 91 -3.86 7.63 39.30
N GLY A 92 -2.96 8.46 39.83
CA GLY A 92 -3.23 9.45 40.88
C GLY A 92 -3.70 10.81 40.35
N ASP A 93 -3.59 11.08 39.05
CA ASP A 93 -4.01 12.35 38.44
C ASP A 93 -5.54 12.42 38.21
N TYR A 94 -6.31 12.23 39.29
CA TYR A 94 -7.77 12.31 39.27
C TYR A 94 -8.27 13.71 38.91
N ALA A 95 -7.51 14.75 39.27
CA ALA A 95 -7.87 16.15 39.03
C ALA A 95 -7.93 16.48 37.53
N ASN A 96 -7.03 15.89 36.74
CA ASN A 96 -7.05 16.02 35.28
C ASN A 96 -7.71 14.84 34.57
N SER A 97 -8.14 13.81 35.31
CA SER A 97 -8.70 12.55 34.78
C SER A 97 -7.78 11.91 33.73
N ILE A 98 -6.49 11.86 34.05
CA ILE A 98 -5.46 11.24 33.22
C ILE A 98 -4.99 9.97 33.90
N VAL A 99 -4.88 8.91 33.10
CA VAL A 99 -4.30 7.64 33.56
C VAL A 99 -3.25 7.20 32.56
N SER A 100 -2.18 6.60 33.07
CA SER A 100 -1.10 6.08 32.25
C SER A 100 -0.56 4.77 32.80
N PHE A 101 -0.28 3.82 31.90
CA PHE A 101 0.24 2.51 32.25
C PHE A 101 1.07 1.91 31.11
N ILE A 102 1.80 0.85 31.41
CA ILE A 102 2.63 0.10 30.48
C ILE A 102 2.02 -1.28 30.27
N ARG A 103 1.95 -1.70 29.00
CA ARG A 103 1.71 -3.08 28.60
C ARG A 103 3.02 -3.72 28.17
N LYS A 104 3.30 -4.93 28.63
CA LYS A 104 4.55 -5.65 28.33
C LYS A 104 4.25 -6.98 27.65
N ALA A 105 5.07 -7.32 26.66
CA ALA A 105 5.09 -8.65 26.05
C ALA A 105 5.90 -9.62 26.93
N LYS A 106 6.13 -10.84 26.45
CA LYS A 106 7.05 -11.79 27.10
C LYS A 106 8.49 -11.27 27.11
N ASP A 107 8.89 -10.56 26.06
CA ASP A 107 10.11 -9.76 26.07
C ASP A 107 9.85 -8.48 26.90
N PRO A 108 10.51 -8.30 28.06
CA PRO A 108 10.29 -7.14 28.93
C PRO A 108 10.62 -5.80 28.27
N ASP A 109 11.47 -5.84 27.24
CA ASP A 109 11.86 -4.66 26.50
C ASP A 109 10.79 -4.29 25.45
N ASP A 110 9.87 -5.19 25.10
CA ASP A 110 8.81 -4.98 24.12
C ASP A 110 7.56 -4.55 24.88
N PHE A 111 7.46 -3.24 25.07
CA PHE A 111 6.42 -2.65 25.87
C PHE A 111 5.81 -1.42 25.20
N ILE A 112 4.58 -1.11 25.57
CA ILE A 112 3.83 0.03 25.06
C ILE A 112 3.37 0.88 26.24
N VAL A 113 3.69 2.17 26.18
CA VAL A 113 3.23 3.18 27.12
C VAL A 113 1.88 3.70 26.62
N CYS A 114 0.84 3.52 27.41
CA CYS A 114 -0.52 3.93 27.10
C CYS A 114 -0.91 5.10 28.01
N VAL A 115 -1.38 6.20 27.41
CA VAL A 115 -1.79 7.41 28.11
C VAL A 115 -3.19 7.82 27.66
N PHE A 116 -4.07 8.13 28.61
CA PHE A 116 -5.46 8.46 28.34
C PHE A 116 -5.84 9.75 29.05
N ASN A 117 -6.55 10.63 28.34
CA ASN A 117 -7.16 11.83 28.90
C ASN A 117 -8.67 11.73 28.74
N PHE A 118 -9.38 11.67 29.88
CA PHE A 118 -10.84 11.55 29.90
C PHE A 118 -11.56 12.91 30.02
N THR A 119 -10.84 14.02 29.84
CA THR A 119 -11.43 15.37 29.77
C THR A 119 -11.27 16.02 28.40
N PRO A 120 -12.15 16.94 28.00
CA PRO A 120 -12.04 17.67 26.72
C PRO A 120 -10.92 18.73 26.72
N VAL A 121 -10.14 18.84 27.79
CA VAL A 121 -9.04 19.81 27.88
C VAL A 121 -7.75 19.10 27.46
N SER A 122 -7.17 19.53 26.34
CA SER A 122 -5.87 19.06 25.86
C SER A 122 -4.76 19.45 26.84
N ARG A 123 -3.77 18.58 27.03
CA ARG A 123 -2.59 18.87 27.86
C ARG A 123 -1.34 18.89 27.01
N THR A 124 -0.73 20.06 26.87
CA THR A 124 0.59 20.19 26.24
C THR A 124 1.67 20.07 27.31
N ASN A 125 2.83 19.57 26.90
CA ASN A 125 3.98 19.36 27.78
C ASN A 125 3.67 18.52 29.04
N TYR A 126 2.85 17.49 28.89
CA TYR A 126 2.52 16.59 29.99
C TYR A 126 3.60 15.52 30.13
N ARG A 127 4.24 15.46 31.31
CA ARG A 127 5.36 14.56 31.55
C ARG A 127 4.89 13.18 32.03
N VAL A 128 5.34 12.13 31.33
CA VAL A 128 5.03 10.73 31.65
C VAL A 128 6.32 9.96 31.87
N GLY A 129 6.45 9.26 33.00
CA GLY A 129 7.61 8.44 33.31
C GLY A 129 7.70 7.22 32.39
N VAL A 130 8.90 6.88 31.92
CA VAL A 130 9.16 5.71 31.06
C VAL A 130 10.42 4.95 31.49
N PRO A 131 10.45 3.61 31.34
CA PRO A 131 11.52 2.79 31.91
C PRO A 131 12.83 2.84 31.10
N LYS A 132 12.77 3.21 29.81
CA LYS A 132 13.94 3.28 28.92
C LYS A 132 14.06 4.64 28.24
N GLY A 133 15.29 5.05 27.98
CA GLY A 133 15.61 6.18 27.11
C GLY A 133 15.40 5.85 25.63
N GLY A 134 15.70 6.82 24.76
CA GLY A 134 15.63 6.67 23.30
C GLY A 134 14.36 7.27 22.69
N PHE A 135 14.19 7.06 21.39
CA PHE A 135 13.03 7.57 20.65
C PHE A 135 11.80 6.70 20.87
N TYR A 136 10.67 7.31 21.19
CA TYR A 136 9.38 6.64 21.28
C TYR A 136 8.50 7.08 20.12
N LYS A 137 8.09 6.11 19.31
CA LYS A 137 7.18 6.33 18.19
C LYS A 137 5.73 6.34 18.68
N GLU A 138 4.94 7.29 18.18
CA GLU A 138 3.50 7.32 18.36
C GLU A 138 2.87 6.19 17.52
N LEU A 139 2.34 5.16 18.17
CA LEU A 139 1.66 4.03 17.53
C LEU A 139 0.19 4.34 17.25
N LEU A 140 -0.46 4.98 18.22
CA LEU A 140 -1.87 5.36 18.13
C LEU A 140 -2.02 6.77 18.69
N ASN A 141 -2.78 7.59 17.97
CA ASN A 141 -3.38 8.80 18.48
C ASN A 141 -4.85 8.80 18.07
N SER A 142 -5.75 8.61 19.03
CA SER A 142 -7.19 8.55 18.76
C SER A 142 -7.80 9.89 18.31
N ASP A 143 -7.09 10.99 18.51
CA ASP A 143 -7.48 12.34 18.11
C ASP A 143 -6.91 12.75 16.74
N SER A 144 -6.23 11.84 16.02
CA SER A 144 -5.79 12.12 14.65
C SER A 144 -6.96 12.56 13.76
N GLU A 145 -6.70 13.49 12.84
CA GLU A 145 -7.66 13.89 11.78
C GLU A 145 -8.12 12.67 10.95
N ARG A 146 -7.27 11.65 10.82
CA ARG A 146 -7.62 10.38 10.18
C ARG A 146 -8.82 9.69 10.84
N PHE A 147 -9.03 9.91 12.14
CA PHE A 147 -10.14 9.36 12.92
C PHE A 147 -11.16 10.44 13.31
N TRP A 148 -11.20 11.55 12.57
CA TRP A 148 -12.10 12.68 12.83
C TRP A 148 -11.88 13.26 14.24
N GLY A 149 -10.62 13.49 14.61
CA GLY A 149 -10.22 14.22 15.82
C GLY A 149 -9.67 15.61 15.50
N SER A 150 -9.26 16.33 16.54
CA SER A 150 -8.71 17.70 16.44
C SER A 150 -7.24 17.75 15.99
N ASN A 151 -6.62 16.59 15.80
CA ASN A 151 -5.26 16.38 15.35
C ASN A 151 -4.18 16.93 16.32
N VAL A 152 -4.51 17.02 17.61
CA VAL A 152 -3.51 17.29 18.64
C VAL A 152 -2.70 16.02 18.84
N GLY A 153 -1.37 16.11 18.68
CA GLY A 153 -0.52 14.92 18.73
C GLY A 153 0.96 15.21 18.92
N ASN A 154 1.74 14.14 18.79
CA ASN A 154 3.17 14.11 19.08
C ASN A 154 4.04 14.09 17.82
N TRP A 155 3.47 14.43 16.65
CA TRP A 155 4.18 14.55 15.35
C TRP A 155 5.06 13.34 15.01
N GLY A 156 4.59 12.14 15.33
CA GLY A 156 5.26 10.86 15.06
C GLY A 156 6.04 10.28 16.23
N GLY A 157 6.43 11.08 17.23
CA GLY A 157 7.10 10.59 18.43
C GLY A 157 8.00 11.60 19.13
N PHE A 158 8.54 11.22 20.29
CA PHE A 158 9.48 12.03 21.07
C PHE A 158 10.64 11.20 21.61
N ASN A 159 11.79 11.84 21.79
CA ASN A 159 12.88 11.27 22.58
C ASN A 159 12.54 11.37 24.06
N ALA A 160 12.85 10.31 24.81
CA ALA A 160 12.76 10.33 26.26
C ALA A 160 13.93 11.14 26.85
N ASP A 161 13.59 12.04 27.77
CA ASP A 161 14.54 12.82 28.56
C ASP A 161 15.08 11.95 29.71
N ASP A 162 16.35 12.14 30.05
CA ASP A 162 16.98 11.57 31.25
C ASP A 162 16.59 12.37 32.51
N VAL A 163 15.29 12.31 32.82
CA VAL A 163 14.66 13.00 33.94
C VAL A 163 13.77 12.01 34.69
N TRP A 164 14.12 11.77 35.96
CA TRP A 164 13.37 10.88 36.83
C TRP A 164 11.95 11.43 37.09
N TRP A 165 10.94 10.61 36.82
CA TRP A 165 9.53 10.99 36.95
C TRP A 165 8.63 9.78 37.18
N GLN A 166 7.59 9.90 38.00
CA GLN A 166 6.61 8.83 38.28
C GLN A 166 7.27 7.47 38.59
N GLY A 167 8.36 7.48 39.37
CA GLY A 167 9.06 6.24 39.77
C GLY A 167 9.96 5.63 38.69
N LYS A 168 10.22 6.33 37.58
CA LYS A 168 10.96 5.81 36.42
C LYS A 168 12.15 6.70 36.07
N PRO A 169 13.25 6.13 35.53
CA PRO A 169 14.49 6.87 35.28
C PRO A 169 14.38 7.92 34.17
N PHE A 170 13.55 7.67 33.15
CA PHE A 170 13.35 8.57 32.01
C PHE A 170 11.93 9.13 31.99
N SER A 171 11.69 10.16 31.17
CA SER A 171 10.33 10.65 30.94
C SER A 171 10.12 11.22 29.55
N LEU A 172 8.87 11.16 29.06
CA LEU A 172 8.43 11.74 27.81
C LEU A 172 7.65 13.03 28.09
N ASN A 173 7.90 14.06 27.30
CA ASN A 173 7.14 15.29 27.32
C ASN A 173 6.09 15.27 26.19
N LEU A 174 4.87 14.81 26.51
CA LEU A 174 3.84 14.51 25.51
C LEU A 174 2.81 15.64 25.38
N ASN A 175 2.23 15.74 24.19
CA ASN A 175 0.98 16.45 23.96
C ASN A 175 -0.16 15.42 24.01
N ILE A 176 -0.93 15.47 25.10
CA ILE A 176 -2.07 14.58 25.28
C ILE A 176 -3.32 15.25 24.70
N PRO A 177 -3.96 14.64 23.69
CA PRO A 177 -5.15 15.20 23.07
C PRO A 177 -6.35 15.28 24.03
N PRO A 178 -7.33 16.13 23.71
CA PRO A 178 -8.60 16.18 24.45
C PRO A 178 -9.43 14.91 24.20
N LEU A 179 -10.00 14.32 25.25
CA LEU A 179 -10.79 13.09 25.17
C LEU A 179 -10.12 12.03 24.29
N GLY A 180 -8.83 11.80 24.53
CA GLY A 180 -7.98 11.04 23.61
C GLY A 180 -7.09 10.01 24.31
N ALA A 181 -6.61 9.06 23.52
CA ALA A 181 -5.68 8.02 23.90
C ALA A 181 -4.44 8.07 22.99
N VAL A 182 -3.26 7.97 23.61
CA VAL A 182 -1.97 7.96 22.93
C VAL A 182 -1.19 6.72 23.35
N PHE A 183 -0.73 5.95 22.36
CA PHE A 183 0.16 4.80 22.59
C PHE A 183 1.54 5.11 22.05
N MET A 184 2.55 4.96 22.89
CA MET A 184 3.95 5.20 22.56
C MET A 184 4.74 3.91 22.71
N LYS A 185 5.56 3.58 21.71
CA LYS A 185 6.45 2.40 21.75
C LYS A 185 7.90 2.83 21.53
N PRO A 186 8.86 2.34 22.33
CA PRO A 186 10.27 2.60 22.08
C PRO A 186 10.63 2.07 20.69
N TYR A 187 11.19 2.94 19.86
CA TYR A 187 11.70 2.58 18.56
C TYR A 187 12.95 1.73 18.75
N ARG A 188 12.86 0.49 18.30
CA ARG A 188 14.04 -0.36 18.12
C ARG A 188 14.42 -0.26 16.67
N GLU A 189 15.65 0.18 16.41
CA GLU A 189 16.28 -0.12 15.14
C GLU A 189 16.40 -1.65 15.08
N GLU A 190 15.60 -2.29 14.22
CA GLU A 190 15.87 -3.66 13.85
C GLU A 190 17.23 -3.64 13.14
N VAL A 191 18.27 -4.04 13.86
CA VAL A 191 19.53 -4.39 13.23
C VAL A 191 19.22 -5.63 12.41
N VAL A 192 18.89 -5.44 11.13
CA VAL A 192 18.77 -6.52 10.16
C VAL A 192 20.15 -7.14 10.06
N THR A 193 20.38 -8.17 10.87
CA THR A 193 21.53 -9.03 10.73
C THR A 193 21.25 -9.88 9.50
N ILE A 194 21.67 -9.38 8.34
CA ILE A 194 21.58 -10.13 7.09
C ILE A 194 22.36 -11.42 7.33
N THR A 195 21.66 -12.55 7.40
CA THR A 195 22.31 -13.83 7.63
C THR A 195 22.98 -14.30 6.34
N GLU A 196 23.97 -15.20 6.44
CA GLU A 196 24.56 -15.82 5.25
C GLU A 196 23.51 -16.55 4.39
N ALA A 197 22.38 -16.97 4.99
CA ALA A 197 21.27 -17.58 4.29
C ALA A 197 20.50 -16.58 3.44
N ASP A 198 20.22 -15.38 3.97
CA ASP A 198 19.54 -14.30 3.23
C ASP A 198 20.39 -13.82 2.04
N ILE A 199 21.71 -13.72 2.23
CA ILE A 199 22.66 -13.39 1.16
C ILE A 199 22.62 -14.46 0.05
N LYS A 200 22.64 -15.75 0.42
CA LYS A 200 22.59 -16.86 -0.54
C LYS A 200 21.25 -16.90 -1.29
N GLU A 201 20.14 -16.62 -0.61
CA GLU A 201 18.82 -16.57 -1.23
C GLU A 201 18.72 -15.44 -2.26
N GLN A 202 19.26 -14.27 -1.92
CA GLN A 202 19.25 -13.11 -2.81
C GLN A 202 20.18 -13.31 -4.01
N GLN A 203 21.36 -13.91 -3.81
CA GLN A 203 22.26 -14.30 -4.91
C GLN A 203 21.64 -15.37 -5.81
N ALA A 204 20.91 -16.34 -5.25
CA ALA A 204 20.20 -17.36 -6.04
C ALA A 204 19.10 -16.74 -6.90
N LYS A 205 18.33 -15.80 -6.35
CA LYS A 205 17.29 -15.04 -7.08
C LYS A 205 17.90 -14.20 -8.22
N GLU A 206 19.01 -13.52 -7.97
CA GLU A 206 19.72 -12.75 -9.00
C GLU A 206 20.31 -13.65 -10.11
N LEU A 207 20.88 -14.80 -9.75
CA LEU A 207 21.40 -15.76 -10.73
C LEU A 207 20.28 -16.36 -11.58
N GLN A 208 19.12 -16.63 -10.98
CA GLN A 208 17.95 -17.14 -11.70
C GLN A 208 17.37 -16.08 -12.64
N ALA A 209 17.22 -14.84 -12.18
CA ALA A 209 16.81 -13.71 -13.04
C ALA A 209 17.78 -13.48 -14.21
N ALA A 210 19.10 -13.62 -13.98
CA ALA A 210 20.12 -13.51 -15.02
C ALA A 210 20.05 -14.65 -16.05
N LYS A 211 19.71 -15.88 -15.63
CA LYS A 211 19.48 -17.01 -16.54
C LYS A 211 18.23 -16.78 -17.40
N GLU A 212 17.12 -16.41 -16.77
CA GLU A 212 15.86 -16.12 -17.47
C GLU A 212 16.02 -14.97 -18.47
N ALA A 213 16.79 -13.93 -18.12
CA ALA A 213 17.11 -12.83 -19.03
C ALA A 213 17.95 -13.28 -20.24
N LYS A 214 18.94 -14.17 -20.03
CA LYS A 214 19.75 -14.75 -21.12
C LYS A 214 18.92 -15.65 -22.04
N GLU A 215 18.04 -16.47 -21.49
CA GLU A 215 17.16 -17.33 -22.28
C GLU A 215 16.18 -16.49 -23.11
N LEU A 216 15.63 -15.43 -22.53
CA LEU A 216 14.76 -14.49 -23.26
C LEU A 216 15.52 -13.77 -24.38
N GLN A 217 16.78 -13.41 -24.16
CA GLN A 217 17.63 -12.78 -25.18
C GLN A 217 17.95 -13.77 -26.32
N ALA A 218 18.34 -15.00 -26.00
CA ALA A 218 18.59 -16.05 -27.01
C ALA A 218 17.33 -16.37 -27.82
N ALA A 219 16.15 -16.40 -27.19
CA ALA A 219 14.87 -16.61 -27.87
C ALA A 219 14.52 -15.46 -28.82
N LYS A 220 14.84 -14.21 -28.47
CA LYS A 220 14.67 -13.05 -29.36
C LYS A 220 15.58 -13.13 -30.57
N GLU A 221 16.86 -13.42 -30.36
CA GLU A 221 17.86 -13.54 -31.45
C GLU A 221 17.50 -14.69 -32.42
N ALA A 222 17.03 -15.83 -31.90
CA ALA A 222 16.57 -16.95 -32.72
C ALA A 222 15.33 -16.59 -33.57
N ARG A 223 14.39 -15.84 -32.98
CA ARG A 223 13.18 -15.37 -33.68
C ARG A 223 13.51 -14.37 -34.80
N GLU A 224 14.47 -13.47 -34.57
CA GLU A 224 14.96 -12.55 -35.60
C GLU A 224 15.65 -13.28 -36.74
N LEU A 225 16.48 -14.30 -36.45
CA LEU A 225 17.14 -15.12 -37.46
C LEU A 225 16.12 -15.90 -38.31
N GLN A 226 15.08 -16.42 -37.68
CA GLN A 226 14.00 -17.14 -38.37
C GLN A 226 13.19 -16.19 -39.26
N ALA A 227 12.80 -15.02 -38.75
CA ALA A 227 12.11 -14.00 -39.55
C ALA A 227 12.97 -13.53 -40.75
N ALA A 228 14.29 -13.40 -40.58
CA ALA A 228 15.20 -13.05 -41.67
C ALA A 228 15.30 -14.14 -42.75
N LYS A 229 15.23 -15.42 -42.37
CA LYS A 229 15.19 -16.54 -43.32
C LYS A 229 13.88 -16.55 -44.12
N GLU A 230 12.75 -16.43 -43.43
CA GLU A 230 11.42 -16.36 -44.06
C GLU A 230 11.30 -15.16 -45.02
N ALA A 231 11.87 -14.00 -44.66
CA ALA A 231 11.91 -12.83 -45.53
C ALA A 231 12.75 -13.06 -46.80
N LYS A 232 13.90 -13.74 -46.68
CA LYS A 232 14.73 -14.09 -47.85
C LYS A 232 14.04 -15.09 -48.77
N GLU A 233 13.34 -16.08 -48.23
CA GLU A 233 12.57 -17.04 -49.03
C GLU A 233 11.42 -16.35 -49.77
N LEU A 234 10.72 -15.42 -49.11
CA LEU A 234 9.67 -14.62 -49.73
C LEU A 234 10.22 -13.72 -50.85
N GLN A 235 11.42 -13.15 -50.66
CA GLN A 235 12.09 -12.35 -51.69
C GLN A 235 12.51 -13.20 -52.89
N ALA A 236 13.11 -14.37 -52.65
CA ALA A 236 13.46 -15.32 -53.72
C ALA A 236 12.21 -15.80 -54.49
N ALA A 237 11.09 -16.02 -53.80
CA ALA A 237 9.83 -16.38 -54.44
C ALA A 237 9.24 -15.25 -55.30
N LYS A 238 9.41 -13.98 -54.89
CA LYS A 238 9.02 -12.81 -55.70
C LYS A 238 9.89 -12.69 -56.95
N GLU A 239 11.21 -12.77 -56.80
CA GLU A 239 12.15 -12.71 -57.92
C GLU A 239 11.92 -13.87 -58.91
N ALA A 240 11.61 -15.07 -58.43
CA ALA A 240 11.25 -16.20 -59.29
C ALA A 240 9.95 -15.98 -60.06
N LYS A 241 8.92 -15.38 -59.41
CA LYS A 241 7.67 -14.99 -60.08
C LYS A 241 7.88 -13.91 -61.12
N GLU A 242 8.73 -12.91 -60.85
CA GLU A 242 9.08 -11.88 -61.83
C GLU A 242 9.84 -12.46 -63.02
N LEU A 243 10.76 -13.40 -62.78
CA LEU A 243 11.48 -14.09 -63.85
C LEU A 243 10.55 -14.98 -64.70
N GLN A 244 9.55 -15.60 -64.08
CA GLN A 244 8.53 -16.38 -64.77
C GLN A 244 7.62 -15.49 -65.61
N ALA A 245 7.14 -14.36 -65.06
CA ALA A 245 6.38 -13.36 -65.80
C ALA A 245 7.19 -12.76 -66.97
N ALA A 246 8.50 -12.53 -66.79
CA ALA A 246 9.38 -12.06 -67.85
C ALA A 246 9.61 -13.11 -68.96
N LYS A 247 9.60 -14.40 -68.63
CA LYS A 247 9.66 -15.50 -69.61
C LYS A 247 8.36 -15.61 -70.40
N GLU A 248 7.21 -15.55 -69.74
CA GLU A 248 5.88 -15.54 -70.38
C GLU A 248 5.71 -14.32 -71.30
N ALA A 249 6.18 -13.14 -70.90
CA ALA A 249 6.19 -11.95 -71.74
C ALA A 249 7.14 -12.07 -72.95
N LYS A 250 8.26 -12.79 -72.81
CA LYS A 250 9.18 -13.08 -73.92
C LYS A 250 8.57 -14.08 -74.90
N GLU A 251 7.88 -15.11 -74.41
CA GLU A 251 7.15 -16.07 -75.25
C GLU A 251 6.10 -15.38 -76.12
N LEU A 252 5.32 -14.46 -75.52
CA LEU A 252 4.35 -13.61 -76.22
C LEU A 252 4.99 -12.69 -77.28
N ALA A 253 6.23 -12.24 -77.04
CA ALA A 253 7.00 -11.43 -78.00
C ALA A 253 7.60 -12.27 -79.14
N THR A 254 7.99 -13.52 -78.88
CA THR A 254 8.43 -14.47 -79.92
C THR A 254 7.28 -14.96 -80.80
N GLU A 255 6.08 -15.13 -80.26
CA GLU A 255 4.89 -15.42 -81.08
C GLU A 255 4.56 -14.25 -82.02
N ASN A 256 4.67 -13.00 -81.54
CA ASN A 256 4.46 -11.83 -82.38
C ASN A 256 5.56 -11.59 -83.43
N THR A 257 6.79 -12.06 -83.22
CA THR A 257 7.86 -12.00 -84.24
C THR A 257 7.84 -13.17 -85.22
N ALA A 258 7.25 -14.31 -84.85
CA ALA A 258 7.00 -15.43 -85.76
C ALA A 258 5.85 -15.15 -86.76
N ASN A 259 4.91 -14.27 -86.40
CA ASN A 259 3.75 -13.94 -87.25
C ASN A 259 3.97 -12.79 -88.26
N LEU A 260 5.19 -12.26 -88.41
CA LEU A 260 5.52 -11.19 -89.38
C LEU A 260 6.22 -11.69 -90.66
N LYS A 261 6.31 -13.01 -90.88
CA LYS A 261 6.85 -13.61 -92.12
C LYS A 261 5.81 -14.34 -92.97
N THR A 262 4.57 -13.87 -93.05
CA THR A 262 3.65 -14.24 -94.15
C THR A 262 2.53 -13.21 -94.30
N ALA A 263 2.66 -12.25 -95.23
CA ALA A 263 1.57 -11.81 -96.11
C ALA A 263 2.06 -10.71 -97.09
N PRO A 264 1.57 -10.70 -98.35
CA PRO A 264 2.14 -9.94 -99.46
C PRO A 264 1.55 -8.53 -99.65
N ALA A 265 2.23 -7.76 -100.49
CA ALA A 265 1.95 -6.39 -100.89
C ALA A 265 0.62 -6.19 -101.65
N GLU A 266 -0.08 -5.08 -101.39
CA GLU A 266 -0.36 -4.05 -102.40
C GLU A 266 -1.02 -2.77 -101.85
N LYS A 267 -0.57 -1.65 -102.45
CA LYS A 267 -1.27 -0.38 -102.76
C LYS A 267 -1.45 0.72 -101.69
N THR A 268 -0.57 1.70 -101.89
CA THR A 268 -0.65 3.16 -101.70
C THR A 268 -2.05 3.80 -101.67
N VAL A 269 -2.36 4.57 -100.61
CA VAL A 269 -3.06 5.87 -100.70
C VAL A 269 -2.56 6.80 -99.57
N THR A 270 -2.24 8.01 -99.98
CA THR A 270 -1.81 9.21 -99.25
C THR A 270 -2.90 9.78 -98.33
N SER A 271 -2.60 10.20 -97.10
CA SER A 271 -3.06 11.49 -96.57
C SER A 271 -2.38 11.88 -95.25
N GLN A 272 -2.10 13.18 -95.15
CA GLN A 272 -1.52 13.94 -94.05
C GLN A 272 -2.40 13.89 -92.76
N ILE A 273 -1.82 14.18 -91.59
CA ILE A 273 -2.21 15.28 -90.64
C ILE A 273 -1.51 15.12 -89.26
N LYS A 274 -0.85 16.24 -88.89
CA LYS A 274 -0.38 16.86 -87.62
C LYS A 274 -0.33 16.17 -86.22
N PRO A 275 0.55 16.68 -85.33
CA PRO A 275 0.75 16.24 -83.94
C PRO A 275 -0.11 17.01 -82.91
N THR A 276 -0.38 16.41 -81.75
CA THR A 276 -0.89 17.04 -80.50
C THR A 276 -0.57 16.10 -79.34
N GLU A 277 0.38 16.45 -78.47
CA GLU A 277 0.26 17.20 -77.21
C GLU A 277 -0.36 16.45 -76.01
N LYS A 278 0.44 16.38 -74.94
CA LYS A 278 0.14 16.51 -73.50
C LYS A 278 -1.31 16.25 -73.04
N LYS A 279 -1.42 15.36 -72.04
CA LYS A 279 -1.75 15.75 -70.66
C LYS A 279 -1.24 14.72 -69.67
#